data_AF-A0A7Z0EQV8-F1
#
_entry.id   AF-A0A7Z0EQV8-F1
#
_cell.length_a   1.000
_cell.length_b   1.000
_cell.length_c   1.000
_cell.angle_alpha   90.00
_cell.angle_beta   90.00
_cell.angle_gamma   90.00
#
_symmetry.space_group_name_H-M   'P 1'
#
loop_
_entity.id
_entity.type
_entity.pdbx_description
1 polymer ?
#
loop_
_entity_poly.entity_id
_entity_poly.type
_entity_poly.pdbx_seq_one_letter_code
_entity_poly.pdbx_strand_id
1 'polypeptide(L)'
;MVLAMTVIGIILFVLGLLFSIAWHELGHLSTAKMFGIKCTEYMVGFGKTLWSVRRGETEYGVKLVPLGGFVRMVGMLPPARRTADDGRKLSRWRAMAEDAREASYVELAPEDQDRQFYQRAPWKRLIVMFAGPAMNVVLAAILLGVLFMGIGVPQSTTTIGAVNECVAPVGSSVADCEDLPPTPAAEAGLEPGDVIVSVDGEPTPDWNSANQQIRQSLGSTEVVVERDGERLALDVDIIENELPARDAEGEILYETDADGERVYDDEGFAVYRTETVGFLGIIFLNERAPLTLGESAAEMGSMLVAVGEALINLPSRVPEVFAAAFLGEQRTQDSPVGIVGISRIGGEIMSQGLPVADTAALMIQILAGVNLFLFAFNMLPILPLDGGHMAGAIWEWIKRGWARLTKRPDPGPVDVALLTPVAYVVVACFLVFSVLLLIADVVNPVRLFG
;
A
#
# COMPACT_ATOMS: atom_id res chain seq x y z
N MET A 1 0.74 23.97 -18.84
CA MET A 1 1.44 22.67 -18.91
C MET A 1 1.20 21.86 -17.64
N VAL A 2 1.55 22.38 -16.46
CA VAL A 2 1.30 21.79 -15.13
C VAL A 2 -0.14 21.26 -14.97
N LEU A 3 -1.16 22.12 -15.11
CA LEU A 3 -2.57 21.72 -14.96
C LEU A 3 -2.98 20.54 -15.88
N ALA A 4 -2.50 20.54 -17.12
CA ALA A 4 -2.81 19.48 -18.07
C ALA A 4 -2.17 18.14 -17.65
N MET A 5 -0.92 18.18 -17.19
CA MET A 5 -0.22 16.99 -16.68
C MET A 5 -0.85 16.45 -15.40
N THR A 6 -1.27 17.33 -14.49
CA THR A 6 -2.02 16.94 -13.29
C THR A 6 -3.32 16.22 -13.65
N VAL A 7 -4.10 16.77 -14.59
CA VAL A 7 -5.36 16.14 -15.03
C VAL A 7 -5.10 14.79 -15.69
N ILE A 8 -4.06 14.66 -16.50
CA ILE A 8 -3.67 13.38 -17.11
C ILE A 8 -3.30 12.36 -16.03
N GLY A 9 -2.48 12.75 -15.04
CA GLY A 9 -2.10 11.88 -13.92
C GLY A 9 -3.30 11.36 -13.13
N ILE A 10 -4.24 12.25 -12.80
CA ILE A 10 -5.50 11.89 -12.14
C ILE A 10 -6.28 10.88 -12.99
N ILE A 11 -6.44 11.13 -14.30
CA ILE A 11 -7.19 10.24 -15.20
C ILE A 11 -6.53 8.86 -15.26
N LEU A 12 -5.21 8.80 -15.47
CA LEU A 12 -4.47 7.54 -15.54
C LEU A 12 -4.58 6.75 -14.23
N PHE A 13 -4.46 7.42 -13.09
CA PHE A 13 -4.62 6.79 -11.78
C PHE A 13 -6.04 6.23 -11.58
N VAL A 14 -7.08 7.01 -11.88
CA VAL A 14 -8.48 6.57 -11.77
C VAL A 14 -8.77 5.39 -12.70
N LEU A 15 -8.23 5.38 -13.91
CA LEU A 15 -8.33 4.25 -14.83
C LEU A 15 -7.63 3.00 -14.28
N GLY A 16 -6.44 3.16 -13.68
CA GLY A 16 -5.72 2.09 -13.00
C GLY A 16 -6.51 1.51 -11.82
N LEU A 17 -7.14 2.36 -11.01
CA LEU A 17 -7.99 1.96 -9.89
C LEU A 17 -9.24 1.21 -10.37
N LEU A 18 -9.92 1.71 -11.40
CA LEU A 18 -11.07 1.04 -12.01
C LEU A 18 -10.70 -0.33 -12.58
N PHE A 19 -9.52 -0.43 -13.19
CA PHE A 19 -9.00 -1.70 -13.67
C PHE A 19 -8.73 -2.66 -12.52
N SER A 20 -8.10 -2.20 -11.43
CA SER A 20 -7.85 -3.00 -10.23
C SER A 20 -9.15 -3.56 -9.63
N ILE A 21 -10.19 -2.72 -9.50
CA ILE A 21 -11.52 -3.15 -9.04
C ILE A 21 -12.11 -4.21 -10.00
N ALA A 22 -12.09 -3.95 -11.30
CA ALA A 22 -12.58 -4.91 -12.29
C ALA A 22 -11.81 -6.26 -12.20
N TRP A 23 -10.50 -6.19 -12.02
CA TRP A 23 -9.62 -7.34 -11.89
C TRP A 23 -9.93 -8.17 -10.62
N HIS A 24 -10.22 -7.50 -9.51
CA HIS A 24 -10.72 -8.11 -8.27
C HIS A 24 -12.04 -8.86 -8.49
N GLU A 25 -13.06 -8.19 -9.03
CA GLU A 25 -14.37 -8.79 -9.29
C GLU A 25 -14.28 -9.98 -10.25
N LEU A 26 -13.34 -9.94 -11.19
CA LEU A 26 -13.08 -11.04 -12.10
C LEU A 26 -12.58 -12.30 -11.37
N GLY A 27 -11.83 -12.15 -10.28
CA GLY A 27 -11.41 -13.23 -9.39
C GLY A 27 -12.60 -13.98 -8.78
N HIS A 28 -13.56 -13.25 -8.21
CA HIS A 28 -14.80 -13.85 -7.71
C HIS A 28 -15.62 -14.51 -8.82
N LEU A 29 -15.82 -13.80 -9.93
CA LEU A 29 -16.65 -14.28 -11.04
C LEU A 29 -16.10 -15.59 -11.63
N SER A 30 -14.80 -15.63 -11.91
CA SER A 30 -14.14 -16.77 -12.55
C SER A 30 -14.20 -18.02 -11.68
N THR A 31 -13.90 -17.89 -10.39
CA THR A 31 -13.93 -19.00 -9.44
C THR A 31 -15.34 -19.43 -9.07
N ALA A 32 -16.29 -18.50 -8.97
CA ALA A 32 -17.70 -18.83 -8.75
C ALA A 32 -18.25 -19.69 -9.90
N LYS A 33 -18.00 -19.29 -11.14
CA LYS A 33 -18.38 -20.05 -12.34
C LYS A 33 -17.68 -21.41 -12.40
N MET A 34 -16.41 -21.49 -12.02
CA MET A 34 -15.67 -22.76 -11.92
C MET A 34 -16.33 -23.76 -10.95
N PHE A 35 -16.93 -23.28 -9.86
CA PHE A 35 -17.70 -24.13 -8.93
C PHE A 35 -19.19 -24.25 -9.27
N GLY A 36 -19.59 -23.85 -10.47
CA GLY A 36 -20.96 -23.96 -10.97
C GLY A 36 -21.96 -23.05 -10.26
N ILE A 37 -21.51 -21.99 -9.57
CA ILE A 37 -22.38 -20.97 -9.00
C ILE A 37 -22.84 -20.05 -10.13
N LYS A 38 -24.12 -19.69 -10.14
CA LYS A 38 -24.64 -18.73 -11.13
C LYS A 38 -24.32 -17.30 -10.72
N CYS A 39 -23.75 -16.53 -11.64
CA CYS A 39 -23.46 -15.12 -11.47
C CYS A 39 -24.27 -14.31 -12.50
N THR A 40 -25.17 -13.44 -12.03
CA THR A 40 -26.10 -12.71 -12.90
C THR A 40 -25.57 -11.37 -13.35
N GLU A 41 -24.80 -10.68 -12.51
CA GLU A 41 -24.24 -9.36 -12.82
C GLU A 41 -22.75 -9.32 -12.46
N TYR A 42 -21.98 -8.65 -13.31
CA TYR A 42 -20.62 -8.17 -13.09
C TYR A 42 -20.63 -6.68 -13.42
N MET A 43 -20.51 -5.84 -12.40
CA MET A 43 -20.65 -4.39 -12.55
C MET A 43 -19.43 -3.70 -11.94
N VAL A 44 -18.80 -2.84 -12.72
CA VAL A 44 -17.76 -1.92 -12.22
C VAL A 44 -18.44 -0.60 -11.91
N GLY A 45 -18.39 -0.18 -10.65
CA GLY A 45 -19.05 1.01 -10.13
C GLY A 45 -20.43 0.78 -9.53
N PHE A 46 -21.06 1.87 -9.08
CA PHE A 46 -22.40 1.90 -8.48
C PHE A 46 -23.33 2.92 -9.17
N GLY A 47 -24.63 2.79 -8.90
CA GLY A 47 -25.67 3.69 -9.41
C GLY A 47 -26.17 3.33 -10.81
N LYS A 48 -26.49 4.36 -11.60
CA LYS A 48 -27.08 4.22 -12.95
C LYS A 48 -26.10 3.52 -13.88
N THR A 49 -26.57 2.50 -14.59
CA THR A 49 -25.78 1.80 -15.61
C THR A 49 -25.51 2.74 -16.78
N LEU A 50 -24.23 2.96 -17.09
CA LEU A 50 -23.79 3.74 -18.26
C LEU A 50 -23.82 2.88 -19.51
N TRP A 51 -23.31 1.65 -19.37
CA TRP A 51 -23.24 0.68 -20.44
C TRP A 51 -23.23 -0.74 -19.85
N SER A 52 -23.96 -1.66 -20.48
CA SER A 52 -23.89 -3.08 -20.17
C SER A 52 -24.10 -3.95 -21.39
N VAL A 53 -23.55 -5.16 -21.35
CA VAL A 53 -23.70 -6.20 -22.36
C VAL A 53 -23.95 -7.53 -21.66
N ARG A 54 -24.97 -8.27 -22.10
CA ARG A 54 -25.25 -9.61 -21.59
C ARG A 54 -24.48 -10.64 -22.40
N ARG A 55 -23.61 -11.41 -21.73
CA ARG A 55 -22.88 -12.53 -22.34
C ARG A 55 -23.18 -13.81 -21.58
N GLY A 56 -23.96 -14.69 -22.19
CA GLY A 56 -24.49 -15.90 -21.54
C GLY A 56 -25.45 -15.54 -20.41
N GLU A 57 -25.16 -16.03 -19.21
CA GLU A 57 -25.99 -15.80 -18.02
C GLU A 57 -25.61 -14.56 -17.20
N THR A 58 -24.52 -13.88 -17.56
CA THR A 58 -23.99 -12.73 -16.81
C THR A 58 -24.12 -11.45 -17.63
N GLU A 59 -24.62 -10.40 -16.99
CA GLU A 59 -24.59 -9.02 -17.50
C GLU A 59 -23.29 -8.35 -17.04
N TYR A 60 -22.49 -7.88 -17.99
CA TYR A 60 -21.25 -7.17 -17.76
C TYR A 60 -21.46 -5.70 -18.02
N GLY A 61 -21.12 -4.81 -17.09
CA GLY A 61 -21.35 -3.38 -17.29
C GLY A 61 -20.51 -2.45 -16.43
N VAL A 62 -20.63 -1.17 -16.76
CA VAL A 62 -20.01 -0.05 -16.03
C VAL A 62 -21.13 0.88 -15.58
N LYS A 63 -21.05 1.32 -14.32
CA LYS A 63 -22.01 2.23 -13.69
C LYS A 63 -21.38 3.62 -13.46
N LEU A 64 -22.24 4.61 -13.24
CA LEU A 64 -21.88 6.03 -13.19
C LEU A 64 -20.85 6.36 -12.10
N VAL A 65 -20.97 5.74 -10.93
CA VAL A 65 -20.11 6.05 -9.77
C VAL A 65 -18.94 5.07 -9.74
N PRO A 66 -17.69 5.48 -9.99
CA PRO A 66 -16.53 4.58 -10.10
C PRO A 66 -15.98 4.11 -8.73
N LEU A 67 -16.82 4.02 -7.69
CA LEU A 67 -16.41 3.74 -6.31
C LEU A 67 -16.66 2.28 -5.92
N GLY A 68 -15.91 1.35 -6.51
CA GLY A 68 -15.98 -0.10 -6.23
C GLY A 68 -16.63 -0.89 -7.36
N GLY A 69 -16.95 -2.16 -7.11
CA GLY A 69 -17.55 -3.09 -8.06
C GLY A 69 -18.35 -4.15 -7.32
N PHE A 70 -19.08 -4.99 -8.06
CA PHE A 70 -19.72 -6.16 -7.46
C PHE A 70 -20.00 -7.26 -8.49
N VAL A 71 -19.93 -8.50 -8.02
CA VAL A 71 -20.49 -9.68 -8.68
C VAL A 71 -21.73 -10.18 -7.93
N ARG A 72 -22.90 -10.19 -8.60
CA ARG A 72 -24.09 -10.82 -8.01
C ARG A 72 -24.07 -12.32 -8.18
N MET A 73 -23.92 -13.04 -7.08
CA MET A 73 -24.00 -14.49 -6.99
C MET A 73 -25.35 -14.93 -6.44
N VAL A 74 -25.96 -15.94 -7.05
CA VAL A 74 -27.22 -16.51 -6.56
C VAL A 74 -26.98 -17.21 -5.21
N GLY A 75 -27.81 -16.91 -4.22
CA GLY A 75 -27.77 -17.56 -2.90
C GLY A 75 -26.58 -17.14 -2.03
N MET A 76 -26.19 -15.86 -2.07
CA MET A 76 -25.11 -15.31 -1.23
C MET A 76 -25.44 -15.37 0.26
N LEU A 77 -26.69 -15.08 0.64
CA LEU A 77 -27.20 -15.27 2.01
C LEU A 77 -27.99 -16.58 2.12
N PRO A 78 -27.78 -17.37 3.19
CA PRO A 78 -28.55 -18.60 3.40
C PRO A 78 -30.02 -18.30 3.74
N PRO A 79 -30.95 -19.20 3.40
CA PRO A 79 -32.34 -19.07 3.78
C PRO A 79 -32.50 -19.11 5.31
N ALA A 80 -33.50 -18.40 5.82
CA ALA A 80 -33.83 -18.44 7.24
C ALA A 80 -34.07 -19.90 7.69
N ARG A 81 -33.53 -20.30 8.84
CA ARG A 81 -33.92 -21.58 9.46
C ARG A 81 -35.42 -21.51 9.70
N ARG A 82 -36.19 -22.47 9.18
CA ARG A 82 -37.62 -22.64 9.51
C ARG A 82 -37.75 -22.84 11.02
N THR A 83 -37.91 -21.76 11.77
CA THR A 83 -38.64 -21.80 13.02
C THR A 83 -40.11 -21.93 12.64
N ALA A 84 -40.84 -22.82 13.31
CA ALA A 84 -42.29 -22.88 13.19
C ALA A 84 -42.86 -21.45 13.26
N ASP A 85 -43.82 -21.15 12.40
CA ASP A 85 -44.52 -19.86 12.36
C ASP A 85 -45.25 -19.66 13.70
N ASP A 86 -44.52 -19.11 14.68
CA ASP A 86 -44.95 -18.98 16.07
C ASP A 86 -45.73 -17.67 16.31
N GLY A 87 -46.07 -16.91 15.24
CA GLY A 87 -46.81 -15.65 15.33
C GLY A 87 -46.12 -14.55 16.15
N ARG A 88 -44.84 -14.72 16.52
CA ARG A 88 -44.08 -13.72 17.30
C ARG A 88 -43.56 -12.63 16.37
N LYS A 89 -43.77 -11.37 16.77
CA LYS A 89 -43.17 -10.20 16.11
C LYS A 89 -41.66 -10.41 15.98
N LEU A 90 -41.15 -10.32 14.76
CA LEU A 90 -39.72 -10.41 14.48
C LEU A 90 -38.96 -9.36 15.31
N SER A 91 -37.87 -9.78 15.96
CA SER A 91 -36.93 -8.82 16.58
C SER A 91 -36.40 -7.89 15.49
N ARG A 92 -36.15 -6.60 15.81
CA ARG A 92 -35.61 -5.61 14.86
C ARG A 92 -34.37 -6.13 14.11
N TRP A 93 -33.52 -6.89 14.79
CA TRP A 93 -32.32 -7.53 14.22
C TRP A 93 -32.65 -8.62 13.20
N ARG A 94 -33.70 -9.42 13.44
CA ARG A 94 -34.16 -10.45 12.48
C ARG A 94 -34.87 -9.84 11.29
N ALA A 95 -35.65 -8.79 11.49
CA ALA A 95 -36.28 -8.04 10.40
C ALA A 95 -35.23 -7.46 9.45
N MET A 96 -34.18 -6.81 9.98
CA MET A 96 -33.07 -6.29 9.14
C MET A 96 -32.33 -7.40 8.37
N ALA A 97 -32.18 -8.59 8.97
CA ALA A 97 -31.57 -9.73 8.29
C ALA A 97 -32.47 -10.29 7.17
N GLU A 98 -33.79 -10.25 7.32
CA GLU A 98 -34.75 -10.61 6.28
C GLU A 98 -34.78 -9.57 5.15
N ASP A 99 -34.78 -8.28 5.46
CA ASP A 99 -34.69 -7.20 4.45
C ASP A 99 -33.41 -7.34 3.61
N ALA A 100 -32.27 -7.69 4.24
CA ALA A 100 -31.02 -7.90 3.53
C ALA A 100 -31.04 -9.15 2.64
N ARG A 101 -31.77 -10.21 3.03
CA ARG A 101 -32.01 -11.38 2.19
C ARG A 101 -32.88 -11.03 1.00
N GLU A 102 -33.92 -10.23 1.20
CA GLU A 102 -34.81 -9.78 0.13
C GLU A 102 -34.06 -8.88 -0.86
N ALA A 103 -33.26 -7.93 -0.38
CA ALA A 103 -32.42 -7.05 -1.21
C ALA A 103 -31.29 -7.78 -1.96
N SER A 104 -30.84 -8.92 -1.45
CA SER A 104 -29.86 -9.80 -2.11
C SER A 104 -30.51 -10.95 -2.89
N TYR A 105 -31.85 -11.04 -2.89
CA TYR A 105 -32.56 -12.08 -3.60
C TYR A 105 -32.49 -11.81 -5.10
N VAL A 106 -31.74 -12.64 -5.81
CA VAL A 106 -31.83 -12.74 -7.26
C VAL A 106 -32.96 -13.71 -7.57
N GLU A 107 -33.91 -13.33 -8.43
CA GLU A 107 -34.96 -14.23 -8.88
C GLU A 107 -34.34 -15.56 -9.34
N LEU A 108 -34.58 -16.61 -8.55
CA LEU A 108 -34.12 -17.95 -8.83
C LEU A 108 -35.04 -18.55 -9.88
N ALA A 109 -34.53 -18.75 -11.09
CA ALA A 109 -35.22 -19.63 -12.02
C ALA A 109 -35.25 -21.05 -11.41
N PRO A 110 -36.32 -21.84 -11.66
CA PRO A 110 -36.42 -23.21 -11.13
C PRO A 110 -35.20 -24.08 -11.45
N GLU A 111 -34.53 -23.80 -12.56
CA GLU A 111 -33.33 -24.49 -13.06
C GLU A 111 -32.05 -24.15 -12.28
N ASP A 112 -32.03 -23.05 -11.51
CA ASP A 112 -30.85 -22.57 -10.79
C ASP A 112 -30.83 -22.95 -9.31
N GLN A 113 -31.81 -23.75 -8.84
CA GLN A 113 -31.95 -24.11 -7.44
C GLN A 113 -30.73 -24.84 -6.88
N ASP A 114 -29.96 -25.58 -7.69
CA ASP A 114 -28.76 -26.33 -7.29
C ASP A 114 -27.44 -25.56 -7.54
N ARG A 115 -27.55 -24.29 -7.93
CA ARG A 115 -26.42 -23.43 -8.34
C ARG A 115 -26.16 -22.28 -7.36
N GLN A 116 -26.60 -22.46 -6.11
CA GLN A 116 -26.55 -21.42 -5.08
C GLN A 116 -25.23 -21.44 -4.31
N PHE A 117 -24.73 -20.25 -3.98
CA PHE A 117 -23.46 -20.08 -3.26
C PHE A 117 -23.46 -20.81 -1.91
N TYR A 118 -24.47 -20.61 -1.06
CA TYR A 118 -24.53 -21.24 0.27
C TYR A 118 -24.59 -22.77 0.25
N GLN A 119 -24.99 -23.39 -0.87
CA GLN A 119 -25.04 -24.86 -1.02
C GLN A 119 -23.66 -25.45 -1.27
N ARG A 120 -22.69 -24.66 -1.74
CA ARG A 120 -21.34 -25.12 -2.01
C ARG A 120 -20.61 -25.41 -0.70
N ALA A 121 -19.72 -26.41 -0.73
CA ALA A 121 -18.90 -26.76 0.42
C ALA A 121 -18.16 -25.52 0.97
N PRO A 122 -17.97 -25.40 2.30
CA PRO A 122 -17.29 -24.24 2.90
C PRO A 122 -15.97 -23.87 2.23
N TRP A 123 -15.12 -24.85 1.90
CA TRP A 123 -13.84 -24.61 1.23
C TRP A 123 -14.00 -24.02 -0.19
N LYS A 124 -15.05 -24.40 -0.95
CA LYS A 124 -15.34 -23.80 -2.26
C LYS A 124 -15.73 -22.34 -2.11
N ARG A 125 -16.57 -22.04 -1.11
CA ARG A 125 -16.97 -20.66 -0.78
C ARG A 125 -15.77 -19.81 -0.34
N LEU A 126 -14.85 -20.39 0.44
CA LEU A 126 -13.60 -19.72 0.81
C LEU A 126 -12.74 -19.39 -0.40
N ILE A 127 -12.55 -20.32 -1.33
CA ILE A 127 -11.79 -20.04 -2.56
C ILE A 127 -12.46 -18.93 -3.37
N VAL A 128 -13.78 -18.94 -3.51
CA VAL A 128 -14.49 -17.89 -4.27
C VAL A 128 -14.30 -16.52 -3.63
N MET A 129 -14.44 -16.41 -2.30
CA MET A 129 -14.29 -15.15 -1.58
C MET A 129 -12.83 -14.70 -1.49
N PHE A 130 -11.87 -15.63 -1.46
CA PHE A 130 -10.44 -15.29 -1.49
C PHE A 130 -9.96 -14.90 -2.88
N ALA A 131 -10.60 -15.39 -3.95
CA ALA A 131 -10.15 -15.20 -5.31
C ALA A 131 -10.10 -13.73 -5.75
N GLY A 132 -11.03 -12.89 -5.29
CA GLY A 132 -10.99 -11.46 -5.57
C GLY A 132 -9.79 -10.77 -4.92
N PRO A 133 -9.63 -10.81 -3.58
CA PRO A 133 -8.46 -10.26 -2.91
C PRO A 133 -7.14 -10.82 -3.45
N ALA A 134 -7.07 -12.12 -3.76
CA ALA A 134 -5.88 -12.73 -4.35
C ALA A 134 -5.50 -12.13 -5.71
N MET A 135 -6.48 -11.74 -6.53
CA MET A 135 -6.21 -11.05 -7.81
C MET A 135 -5.55 -9.69 -7.60
N ASN A 136 -5.84 -8.98 -6.51
CA ASN A 136 -5.14 -7.73 -6.17
C ASN A 136 -3.67 -7.98 -5.86
N VAL A 137 -3.35 -9.04 -5.12
CA VAL A 137 -1.96 -9.44 -4.85
C VAL A 137 -1.24 -9.82 -6.14
N VAL A 138 -1.91 -10.56 -7.04
CA VAL A 138 -1.35 -10.90 -8.37
C VAL A 138 -1.09 -9.64 -9.19
N LEU A 139 -2.02 -8.69 -9.21
CA LEU A 139 -1.84 -7.43 -9.92
C LEU A 139 -0.70 -6.60 -9.31
N ALA A 140 -0.63 -6.52 -7.98
CA ALA A 140 0.48 -5.86 -7.29
C ALA A 140 1.82 -6.54 -7.62
N ALA A 141 1.90 -7.87 -7.63
CA ALA A 141 3.12 -8.59 -8.00
C ALA A 141 3.55 -8.31 -9.44
N ILE A 142 2.61 -8.20 -10.38
CA ILE A 142 2.91 -7.82 -11.77
C ILE A 142 3.43 -6.37 -11.83
N LEU A 143 2.76 -5.45 -11.17
CA LEU A 143 3.14 -4.03 -11.13
C LEU A 143 4.51 -3.84 -10.49
N LEU A 144 4.75 -4.47 -9.34
CA LEU A 144 6.03 -4.44 -8.64
C LEU A 144 7.13 -5.18 -9.40
N GLY A 145 6.82 -6.27 -10.10
CA GLY A 145 7.76 -6.93 -10.99
C GLY A 145 8.22 -6.02 -12.13
N VAL A 146 7.29 -5.28 -12.75
CA VAL A 146 7.64 -4.26 -13.76
C VAL A 146 8.47 -3.13 -13.14
N LEU A 147 8.10 -2.67 -11.94
CA LEU A 147 8.82 -1.61 -11.24
C LEU A 147 10.24 -2.03 -10.86
N PHE A 148 10.39 -3.10 -10.07
CA PHE A 148 11.63 -3.51 -9.45
C PHE A 148 12.57 -4.22 -10.41
N MET A 149 12.06 -5.12 -11.24
CA MET A 149 12.91 -5.89 -12.17
C MET A 149 13.03 -5.23 -13.54
N GLY A 150 12.03 -4.43 -13.94
CA GLY A 150 11.98 -3.79 -15.26
C GLY A 150 12.55 -2.37 -15.25
N ILE A 151 11.99 -1.47 -14.44
CA ILE A 151 12.45 -0.08 -14.34
C ILE A 151 13.68 0.01 -13.42
N GLY A 152 13.74 -0.84 -12.40
CA GLY A 152 14.75 -0.78 -11.35
C GLY A 152 14.39 0.23 -10.27
N VAL A 153 15.06 0.13 -9.13
CA VAL A 153 14.96 1.09 -8.02
C VAL A 153 16.24 1.91 -7.95
N PRO A 154 16.16 3.18 -7.49
CA PRO A 154 17.37 3.95 -7.22
C PRO A 154 18.19 3.24 -6.15
N GLN A 155 19.42 2.87 -6.48
CA GLN A 155 20.39 2.30 -5.57
C GLN A 155 21.60 3.22 -5.51
N SER A 156 22.05 3.52 -4.29
CA SER A 156 23.31 4.21 -4.09
C SER A 156 24.46 3.29 -4.52
N THR A 157 25.36 3.82 -5.33
CA THR A 157 26.59 3.12 -5.75
C THR A 157 27.76 3.54 -4.86
N THR A 158 28.91 2.90 -5.01
CA THR A 158 30.18 3.40 -4.43
C THR A 158 30.84 4.48 -5.30
N THR A 159 30.19 4.89 -6.39
CA THR A 159 30.66 5.96 -7.27
C THR A 159 30.34 7.32 -6.67
N ILE A 160 31.31 8.23 -6.70
CA ILE A 160 31.13 9.62 -6.29
C ILE A 160 30.32 10.33 -7.38
N GLY A 161 29.11 10.78 -7.03
CA GLY A 161 28.24 11.56 -7.92
C GLY A 161 28.55 13.06 -7.85
N ALA A 162 28.90 13.55 -6.67
CA ALA A 162 29.34 14.93 -6.46
C ALA A 162 30.29 15.03 -5.26
N VAL A 163 31.15 16.05 -5.28
CA VAL A 163 32.02 16.43 -4.16
C VAL A 163 31.58 17.80 -3.70
N ASN A 164 31.29 17.93 -2.40
CA ASN A 164 30.93 19.22 -1.82
C ASN A 164 32.19 20.06 -1.65
N GLU A 165 32.16 21.31 -2.09
CA GLU A 165 33.33 22.18 -2.04
C GLU A 165 33.67 22.62 -0.60
N CYS A 166 32.69 22.70 0.29
CA CYS A 166 32.88 23.15 1.67
C CYS A 166 32.04 22.37 2.70
N VAL A 167 32.47 22.44 3.96
CA VAL A 167 31.80 21.78 5.08
C VAL A 167 30.56 22.58 5.49
N ALA A 168 29.38 21.97 5.35
CA ALA A 168 28.10 22.54 5.76
C ALA A 168 27.64 21.95 7.11
N PRO A 169 27.10 22.78 8.03
CA PRO A 169 26.33 22.30 9.17
C PRO A 169 25.10 21.50 8.74
N VAL A 170 24.68 20.54 9.56
CA VAL A 170 23.46 19.75 9.35
C VAL A 170 22.25 20.66 9.18
N GLY A 171 21.42 20.36 8.17
CA GLY A 171 20.19 21.11 7.89
C GLY A 171 20.40 22.43 7.15
N SER A 172 21.63 22.76 6.74
CA SER A 172 21.92 23.95 5.94
C SER A 172 22.22 23.58 4.48
N SER A 173 21.58 24.27 3.53
CA SER A 173 21.99 24.26 2.13
C SER A 173 23.00 25.39 1.92
N VAL A 174 24.27 25.06 1.74
CA VAL A 174 25.29 26.07 1.48
C VAL A 174 25.28 26.36 -0.03
N ALA A 175 24.72 27.52 -0.40
CA ALA A 175 24.74 28.00 -1.78
C ALA A 175 26.05 28.76 -2.12
N ASP A 176 26.78 29.18 -1.09
CA ASP A 176 28.02 29.95 -1.21
C ASP A 176 29.02 29.49 -0.16
N CYS A 177 30.20 29.04 -0.59
CA CYS A 177 31.27 28.52 0.27
C CYS A 177 32.20 29.63 0.79
N GLU A 178 31.80 30.90 0.68
CA GLU A 178 32.54 32.03 1.24
C GLU A 178 32.79 31.81 2.75
N ASP A 179 34.06 31.85 3.15
CA ASP A 179 34.55 31.68 4.52
C ASP A 179 34.35 30.30 5.20
N LEU A 180 34.00 29.24 4.45
CA LEU A 180 33.92 27.87 4.96
C LEU A 180 35.15 27.02 4.59
N PRO A 181 35.61 26.12 5.48
CA PRO A 181 36.71 25.22 5.16
C PRO A 181 36.29 24.23 4.05
N PRO A 182 37.21 23.85 3.15
CA PRO A 182 36.94 22.84 2.16
C PRO A 182 36.65 21.48 2.81
N THR A 183 35.94 20.61 2.09
CA THR A 183 35.73 19.24 2.58
C THR A 183 36.99 18.39 2.41
N PRO A 184 37.17 17.33 3.23
CA PRO A 184 38.29 16.40 3.07
C PRO A 184 38.37 15.80 1.66
N ALA A 185 37.22 15.52 1.04
CA ALA A 185 37.18 15.03 -0.34
C ALA A 185 37.69 16.05 -1.36
N ALA A 186 37.33 17.32 -1.20
CA ALA A 186 37.82 18.38 -2.07
C ALA A 186 39.33 18.62 -1.89
N GLU A 187 39.83 18.60 -0.66
CA GLU A 187 41.27 18.75 -0.37
C GLU A 187 42.11 17.58 -0.90
N ALA A 188 41.58 16.35 -0.79
CA ALA A 188 42.25 15.15 -1.28
C ALA A 188 42.16 14.97 -2.80
N GLY A 189 41.39 15.79 -3.51
CA GLY A 189 41.24 15.72 -4.97
C GLY A 189 40.39 14.54 -5.45
N LEU A 190 39.41 14.11 -4.64
CA LEU A 190 38.35 13.22 -5.11
C LEU A 190 37.52 13.91 -6.18
N GLU A 191 37.09 13.18 -7.20
CA GLU A 191 36.37 13.71 -8.35
C GLU A 191 35.04 12.96 -8.58
N PRO A 192 34.00 13.64 -9.08
CA PRO A 192 32.82 12.95 -9.58
C PRO A 192 33.20 11.91 -10.65
N GLY A 193 32.72 10.68 -10.49
CA GLY A 193 33.06 9.53 -11.33
C GLY A 193 34.01 8.54 -10.68
N ASP A 194 34.71 8.92 -9.60
CA ASP A 194 35.55 8.00 -8.83
C ASP A 194 34.73 6.89 -8.20
N VAL A 195 35.18 5.64 -8.30
CA VAL A 195 34.56 4.50 -7.62
C VAL A 195 35.36 4.17 -6.36
N ILE A 196 34.78 4.31 -5.18
CA ILE A 196 35.46 3.92 -3.92
C ILE A 196 35.55 2.39 -3.86
N VAL A 197 36.78 1.88 -3.74
CA VAL A 197 37.11 0.45 -3.73
C VAL A 197 37.47 -0.04 -2.32
N SER A 198 38.14 0.80 -1.53
CA SER A 198 38.44 0.53 -0.13
C SER A 198 38.65 1.79 0.69
N VAL A 199 38.36 1.72 1.98
CA VAL A 199 38.63 2.76 2.98
C VAL A 199 39.43 2.14 4.12
N ASP A 200 40.58 2.73 4.46
CA ASP A 200 41.52 2.23 5.47
C ASP A 200 41.96 0.76 5.27
N GLY A 201 42.10 0.36 4.01
CA GLY A 201 42.45 -1.02 3.62
C GLY A 201 41.30 -2.03 3.68
N GLU A 202 40.10 -1.64 4.12
CA GLU A 202 38.91 -2.48 4.09
C GLU A 202 38.16 -2.33 2.75
N PRO A 203 37.83 -3.44 2.04
CA PRO A 203 37.06 -3.35 0.80
C PRO A 203 35.66 -2.80 1.00
N THR A 204 35.18 -2.04 0.01
CA THR A 204 33.83 -1.47 -0.01
C THR A 204 33.00 -2.06 -1.17
N PRO A 205 32.45 -3.29 -1.03
CA PRO A 205 31.69 -3.93 -2.10
C PRO A 205 30.35 -3.26 -2.42
N ASP A 206 29.80 -2.49 -1.48
CA ASP A 206 28.51 -1.81 -1.60
C ASP A 206 28.51 -0.45 -0.91
N TRP A 207 27.46 0.34 -1.16
CA TRP A 207 27.33 1.67 -0.59
C TRP A 207 27.31 1.67 0.95
N ASN A 208 26.66 0.70 1.59
CA ASN A 208 26.53 0.68 3.05
C ASN A 208 27.91 0.45 3.70
N SER A 209 28.71 -0.45 3.14
CA SER A 209 30.09 -0.69 3.58
C SER A 209 30.98 0.56 3.43
N ALA A 210 30.91 1.24 2.27
CA ALA A 210 31.65 2.48 2.04
C ALA A 210 31.25 3.58 3.03
N ASN A 211 29.94 3.80 3.18
CA ASN A 211 29.41 4.82 4.08
C ASN A 211 29.78 4.54 5.54
N GLN A 212 29.60 3.30 5.99
CA GLN A 212 29.91 2.91 7.36
C GLN A 212 31.40 3.06 7.68
N GLN A 213 32.29 2.64 6.78
CA GLN A 213 33.74 2.79 6.96
C GLN A 213 34.13 4.27 7.03
N ILE A 214 33.65 5.10 6.11
CA ILE A 214 33.88 6.56 6.14
C ILE A 214 33.42 7.19 7.46
N ARG A 215 32.24 6.80 7.96
CA ARG A 215 31.67 7.32 9.21
C ARG A 215 32.48 6.91 10.45
N GLN A 216 33.18 5.77 10.40
CA GLN A 216 33.97 5.25 11.51
C GLN A 216 35.42 5.74 11.48
N SER A 217 35.91 6.19 10.33
CA SER A 217 37.26 6.74 10.16
C SER A 217 37.34 8.20 10.62
N LEU A 218 38.48 8.56 11.24
CA LEU A 218 38.80 9.93 11.65
C LEU A 218 40.29 10.19 11.47
N GLY A 219 40.62 11.39 10.99
CA GLY A 219 41.99 11.77 10.63
C GLY A 219 42.44 11.19 9.29
N SER A 220 43.76 11.19 9.07
CA SER A 220 44.42 10.61 7.90
C SER A 220 43.99 9.16 7.67
N THR A 221 43.27 8.95 6.57
CA THR A 221 42.65 7.70 6.16
C THR A 221 42.95 7.46 4.69
N GLU A 222 43.47 6.28 4.34
CA GLU A 222 43.69 5.91 2.95
C GLU A 222 42.35 5.54 2.28
N VAL A 223 41.96 6.29 1.26
CA VAL A 223 40.81 5.99 0.41
C VAL A 223 41.33 5.60 -0.97
N VAL A 224 41.06 4.35 -1.36
CA VAL A 224 41.43 3.85 -2.70
C VAL A 224 40.24 3.99 -3.61
N VAL A 225 40.42 4.75 -4.68
CA VAL A 225 39.42 4.94 -5.73
C VAL A 225 39.89 4.35 -7.06
N GLU A 226 38.94 3.94 -7.89
CA GLU A 226 39.18 3.62 -9.29
C GLU A 226 38.73 4.81 -10.15
N ARG A 227 39.69 5.42 -10.87
CA ARG A 227 39.49 6.53 -11.81
C ARG A 227 40.04 6.12 -13.16
N ASP A 228 39.22 6.17 -14.21
CA ASP A 228 39.60 5.76 -15.57
C ASP A 228 40.22 4.34 -15.66
N GLY A 229 39.86 3.44 -14.75
CA GLY A 229 40.37 2.06 -14.66
C GLY A 229 41.72 1.92 -13.95
N GLU A 230 42.28 3.00 -13.41
CA GLU A 230 43.47 2.98 -12.57
C GLU A 230 43.09 3.15 -11.08
N ARG A 231 43.80 2.44 -10.20
CA ARG A 231 43.60 2.58 -8.75
C ARG A 231 44.49 3.68 -8.19
N LEU A 232 43.88 4.67 -7.58
CA LEU A 232 44.52 5.80 -6.91
C LEU A 232 44.31 5.68 -5.41
N ALA A 233 45.40 5.63 -4.65
CA ALA A 233 45.35 5.73 -3.19
C ALA A 233 45.50 7.20 -2.81
N LEU A 234 44.47 7.74 -2.17
CA LEU A 234 44.41 9.13 -1.70
C LEU A 234 44.41 9.12 -0.18
N ASP A 235 45.30 9.89 0.43
CA ASP A 235 45.30 10.11 1.88
C ASP A 235 44.35 11.26 2.18
N VAL A 236 43.28 10.97 2.92
CA VAL A 236 42.20 11.91 3.20
C VAL A 236 42.11 12.17 4.69
N ASP A 237 42.10 13.44 5.10
CA ASP A 237 41.94 13.81 6.51
C ASP A 237 40.45 13.88 6.88
N ILE A 238 39.86 12.74 7.23
CA ILE A 238 38.41 12.66 7.54
C ILE A 238 38.12 13.42 8.84
N ILE A 239 37.26 14.43 8.75
CA ILE A 239 36.87 15.27 9.89
C ILE A 239 35.60 14.75 10.56
N GLU A 240 35.36 15.17 11.80
CA GLU A 240 34.07 14.96 12.45
C GLU A 240 33.03 15.95 11.93
N ASN A 241 31.81 15.47 11.66
CA ASN A 241 30.64 16.31 11.47
C ASN A 241 29.42 15.64 12.11
N GLU A 242 28.40 16.44 12.39
CA GLU A 242 27.09 15.91 12.76
C GLU A 242 26.41 15.41 11.48
N LEU A 243 25.80 14.22 11.49
CA LEU A 243 25.07 13.64 10.35
C LEU A 243 23.84 12.89 10.86
N PRO A 244 22.82 12.63 10.00
CA PRO A 244 21.71 11.76 10.37
C PRO A 244 22.22 10.39 10.80
N ALA A 245 21.78 9.92 11.97
CA ALA A 245 22.11 8.62 12.52
C ALA A 245 21.52 7.51 11.65
N ARG A 246 22.26 6.40 11.51
CA ARG A 246 21.85 5.25 10.71
C ARG A 246 21.95 3.95 11.50
N ASP A 247 21.11 2.98 11.17
CA ASP A 247 21.25 1.62 11.71
C ASP A 247 22.31 0.79 10.97
N ALA A 248 22.41 -0.50 11.28
CA ALA A 248 23.41 -1.40 10.70
C ALA A 248 23.17 -1.64 9.19
N GLU A 249 21.92 -1.52 8.74
CA GLU A 249 21.49 -1.67 7.36
C GLU A 249 21.63 -0.37 6.57
N GLY A 250 21.99 0.74 7.24
CA GLY A 250 22.19 2.04 6.64
C GLY A 250 20.91 2.88 6.55
N GLU A 251 19.82 2.48 7.21
CA GLU A 251 18.56 3.23 7.24
C GLU A 251 18.63 4.38 8.24
N ILE A 252 17.96 5.51 7.93
CA ILE A 252 17.97 6.69 8.80
C ILE A 252 17.14 6.43 10.06
N LEU A 253 17.72 6.74 11.22
CA LEU A 253 17.02 6.68 12.51
C LEU A 253 16.29 8.00 12.77
N TYR A 254 15.02 7.91 13.12
CA TYR A 254 14.16 9.05 13.47
C TYR A 254 14.03 9.23 14.98
N GLU A 255 13.84 10.48 15.42
CA GLU A 255 13.46 10.81 16.79
C GLU A 255 12.07 10.23 17.09
N THR A 256 11.92 9.66 18.29
CA THR A 256 10.67 9.09 18.77
C THR A 256 10.32 9.60 20.15
N ASP A 257 9.04 9.84 20.41
CA ASP A 257 8.54 10.25 21.72
C ASP A 257 8.49 9.09 22.74
N ALA A 258 7.92 9.36 23.92
CA ALA A 258 7.82 8.38 25.00
C ALA A 258 6.92 7.18 24.68
N ASP A 259 6.00 7.34 23.73
CA ASP A 259 5.09 6.30 23.27
C ASP A 259 5.63 5.55 22.04
N GLY A 260 6.81 5.96 21.54
CA GLY A 260 7.49 5.35 20.40
C GLY A 260 7.02 5.91 19.05
N GLU A 261 6.26 7.01 19.05
CA GLU A 261 5.82 7.67 17.82
C GLU A 261 6.88 8.64 17.30
N ARG A 262 6.99 8.78 15.97
CA ARG A 262 7.96 9.69 15.35
C ARG A 262 7.66 11.14 15.73
N VAL A 263 8.71 11.89 16.02
CA VAL A 263 8.62 13.33 16.23
C VAL A 263 8.67 14.05 14.88
N TYR A 264 7.81 15.05 14.70
CA TYR A 264 7.72 15.84 13.46
C TYR A 264 8.05 17.31 13.74
N ASP A 265 8.62 17.99 12.74
CA ASP A 265 8.85 19.44 12.76
C ASP A 265 7.57 20.24 12.45
N ASP A 266 7.68 21.57 12.51
CA ASP A 266 6.59 22.51 12.24
C ASP A 266 6.05 22.44 10.79
N GLU A 267 6.77 21.76 9.90
CA GLU A 267 6.41 21.55 8.49
C GLU A 267 5.86 20.13 8.25
N GLY A 268 5.79 19.30 9.30
CA GLY A 268 5.25 17.94 9.24
C GLY A 268 6.22 16.89 8.72
N PHE A 269 7.53 17.17 8.69
CA PHE A 269 8.57 16.19 8.36
C PHE A 269 9.11 15.50 9.61
N ALA A 270 9.42 14.22 9.51
CA ALA A 270 9.96 13.46 10.63
C ALA A 270 11.38 13.92 10.96
N VAL A 271 11.61 14.27 12.23
CA VAL A 271 12.91 14.69 12.74
C VAL A 271 13.82 13.49 12.84
N TYR A 272 14.98 13.53 12.17
CA TYR A 272 15.98 12.47 12.27
C TYR A 272 16.85 12.65 13.52
N ARG A 273 17.27 11.54 14.11
CA ARG A 273 18.31 11.55 15.13
C ARG A 273 19.63 11.91 14.45
N THR A 274 20.48 12.67 15.13
CA THR A 274 21.83 12.97 14.66
C THR A 274 22.90 12.26 15.49
N GLU A 275 24.05 12.02 14.87
CA GLU A 275 25.26 11.51 15.53
C GLU A 275 26.50 12.19 14.94
N THR A 276 27.54 12.33 15.76
CA THR A 276 28.83 12.86 15.34
C THR A 276 29.69 11.72 14.82
N VAL A 277 30.06 11.77 13.54
CA VAL A 277 30.77 10.71 12.82
C VAL A 277 31.74 11.31 11.79
N GLY A 278 32.58 10.47 11.20
CA GLY A 278 33.46 10.83 10.09
C GLY A 278 32.69 11.39 8.88
N PHE A 279 33.21 12.49 8.33
CA PHE A 279 32.63 13.23 7.23
C PHE A 279 33.66 13.47 6.14
N LEU A 280 33.42 12.88 4.97
CA LEU A 280 34.27 13.00 3.80
C LEU A 280 33.86 14.17 2.88
N GLY A 281 32.56 14.50 2.80
CA GLY A 281 32.05 15.56 1.94
C GLY A 281 31.71 15.14 0.50
N ILE A 282 31.28 13.89 0.31
CA ILE A 282 30.85 13.36 -1.00
C ILE A 282 29.35 13.05 -1.02
N ILE A 283 28.78 13.02 -2.21
CA ILE A 283 27.45 12.49 -2.49
C ILE A 283 27.63 11.30 -3.42
N PHE A 284 27.16 10.13 -3.00
CA PHE A 284 27.17 8.94 -3.84
C PHE A 284 26.20 9.08 -5.02
N LEU A 285 26.60 8.57 -6.18
CA LEU A 285 25.75 8.52 -7.36
C LEU A 285 24.63 7.50 -7.14
N ASN A 286 23.39 7.94 -7.37
CA ASN A 286 22.23 7.06 -7.44
C ASN A 286 22.02 6.59 -8.87
N GLU A 287 22.02 5.28 -9.08
CA GLU A 287 21.69 4.67 -10.36
C GLU A 287 20.46 3.77 -10.21
N ARG A 288 19.63 3.69 -11.25
CA ARG A 288 18.53 2.71 -11.25
C ARG A 288 19.07 1.35 -11.64
N ALA A 289 19.00 0.40 -10.70
CA ALA A 289 19.37 -0.98 -10.92
C ALA A 289 18.17 -1.91 -10.69
N PRO A 290 18.01 -2.96 -11.52
CA PRO A 290 16.94 -3.92 -11.35
C PRO A 290 17.21 -4.80 -10.13
N LEU A 291 16.16 -5.05 -9.34
CA LEU A 291 16.20 -6.05 -8.28
C LEU A 291 16.09 -7.46 -8.86
N THR A 292 16.68 -8.43 -8.18
CA THR A 292 16.44 -9.85 -8.44
C THR A 292 15.00 -10.23 -8.07
N LEU A 293 14.56 -11.41 -8.51
CA LEU A 293 13.25 -11.94 -8.12
C LEU A 293 13.14 -12.12 -6.60
N GLY A 294 14.22 -12.54 -5.93
CA GLY A 294 14.25 -12.74 -4.48
C GLY A 294 14.10 -11.43 -3.72
N GLU A 295 14.88 -10.41 -4.10
CA GLU A 295 14.79 -9.06 -3.53
C GLU A 295 13.43 -8.42 -3.81
N SER A 296 12.93 -8.53 -5.04
CA SER A 296 11.59 -8.02 -5.40
C SER A 296 10.47 -8.66 -4.57
N ALA A 297 10.60 -9.96 -4.27
CA ALA A 297 9.64 -10.67 -3.43
C ALA A 297 9.77 -10.26 -1.95
N ALA A 298 11.00 -10.01 -1.47
CA ALA A 298 11.24 -9.50 -0.12
C ALA A 298 10.64 -8.10 0.05
N GLU A 299 10.84 -7.20 -0.93
CA GLU A 299 10.24 -5.86 -0.96
C GLU A 299 8.71 -5.89 -1.01
N MET A 300 8.13 -6.76 -1.84
CA MET A 300 6.68 -6.95 -1.82
C MET A 300 6.20 -7.46 -0.45
N GLY A 301 7.00 -8.30 0.21
CA GLY A 301 6.72 -8.79 1.56
C GLY A 301 6.75 -7.69 2.62
N SER A 302 7.77 -6.83 2.61
CA SER A 302 7.87 -5.67 3.52
C SER A 302 6.69 -4.72 3.32
N MET A 303 6.31 -4.44 2.08
CA MET A 303 5.13 -3.63 1.75
C MET A 303 3.82 -4.26 2.29
N LEU A 304 3.67 -5.58 2.19
CA LEU A 304 2.50 -6.28 2.72
C LEU A 304 2.42 -6.17 4.24
N VAL A 305 3.55 -6.28 4.94
CA VAL A 305 3.64 -6.10 6.40
C VAL A 305 3.29 -4.67 6.78
N ALA A 306 3.88 -3.68 6.11
CA ALA A 306 3.60 -2.27 6.35
C ALA A 306 2.11 -1.92 6.15
N VAL A 307 1.46 -2.48 5.12
CA VAL A 307 0.01 -2.33 4.90
C VAL A 307 -0.79 -2.96 6.04
N GLY A 308 -0.37 -4.12 6.53
CA GLY A 308 -1.01 -4.79 7.67
C GLY A 308 -0.92 -3.97 8.96
N GLU A 309 0.26 -3.43 9.25
CA GLU A 309 0.49 -2.54 10.39
C GLU A 309 -0.32 -1.25 10.28
N ALA A 310 -0.36 -0.63 9.09
CA ALA A 310 -1.17 0.54 8.83
C ALA A 310 -2.67 0.30 9.09
N LEU A 311 -3.19 -0.88 8.72
CA LEU A 311 -4.59 -1.25 9.01
C LEU A 311 -4.87 -1.46 10.49
N ILE A 312 -3.93 -2.04 11.23
CA ILE A 312 -4.04 -2.25 12.69
C ILE A 312 -4.03 -0.89 13.41
N ASN A 313 -3.18 0.02 12.96
CA ASN A 313 -3.02 1.35 13.55
C ASN A 313 -4.05 2.37 13.04
N LEU A 314 -4.85 2.04 12.01
CA LEU A 314 -5.84 2.94 11.44
C LEU A 314 -6.79 3.57 12.49
N PRO A 315 -7.31 2.85 13.50
CA PRO A 315 -8.21 3.44 14.50
C PRO A 315 -7.56 4.55 15.34
N SER A 316 -6.26 4.44 15.68
CA SER A 316 -5.56 5.47 16.45
C SER A 316 -5.29 6.73 15.62
N ARG A 317 -5.25 6.61 14.29
CA ARG A 317 -5.06 7.74 13.36
C ARG A 317 -6.32 8.55 13.06
N VAL A 318 -7.52 8.06 13.41
CA VAL A 318 -8.78 8.77 13.12
C VAL A 318 -8.86 10.16 13.77
N PRO A 319 -8.48 10.34 15.06
CA PRO A 319 -8.47 11.66 15.70
C PRO A 319 -7.53 12.66 15.02
N GLU A 320 -6.35 12.22 14.57
CA GLU A 320 -5.39 13.06 13.83
C GLU A 320 -6.02 13.60 12.53
N VAL A 321 -6.68 12.73 11.75
CA VAL A 321 -7.38 13.15 10.53
C VAL A 321 -8.50 14.14 10.84
N PHE A 322 -9.23 13.94 11.94
CA PHE A 322 -10.28 14.87 12.36
C PHE A 322 -9.72 16.23 12.77
N ALA A 323 -8.66 16.23 13.55
CA ALA A 323 -8.00 17.46 13.98
C ALA A 323 -7.42 18.22 12.79
N ALA A 324 -6.79 17.52 11.84
CA ALA A 324 -6.30 18.13 10.63
C ALA A 324 -7.41 18.70 9.72
N ALA A 325 -8.58 18.05 9.69
CA ALA A 325 -9.70 18.50 8.87
C ALA A 325 -10.45 19.72 9.46
N PHE A 326 -10.53 19.83 10.79
CA PHE A 326 -11.42 20.80 11.45
C PHE A 326 -10.75 21.71 12.47
N LEU A 327 -9.61 21.33 13.04
CA LEU A 327 -8.90 22.07 14.09
C LEU A 327 -7.66 22.81 13.54
N GLY A 328 -7.33 22.61 12.27
CA GLY A 328 -6.21 23.30 11.60
C GLY A 328 -4.84 22.69 11.89
N GLU A 329 -4.78 21.47 12.44
CA GLU A 329 -3.53 20.74 12.60
C GLU A 329 -2.97 20.32 11.24
N GLN A 330 -1.65 20.21 11.12
CA GLN A 330 -1.00 19.78 9.88
C GLN A 330 -1.11 18.27 9.70
N ARG A 331 -1.17 17.83 8.44
CA ARG A 331 -1.12 16.40 8.11
C ARG A 331 0.32 15.97 7.89
N THR A 332 0.72 14.92 8.59
CA THR A 332 1.99 14.23 8.37
C THR A 332 1.92 13.36 7.11
N GLN A 333 3.09 12.95 6.60
CA GLN A 333 3.17 12.06 5.43
C GLN A 333 2.58 10.66 5.71
N ASP A 334 2.58 10.24 6.98
CA ASP A 334 2.02 8.95 7.42
C ASP A 334 0.50 9.01 7.66
N SER A 335 -0.13 10.18 7.50
CA SER A 335 -1.57 10.36 7.73
C SER A 335 -2.42 9.58 6.69
N PRO A 336 -3.49 8.86 7.11
CA PRO A 336 -4.33 8.08 6.20
C PRO A 336 -4.90 8.89 5.04
N VAL A 337 -4.63 8.52 3.78
CA VAL A 337 -5.07 9.28 2.59
C VAL A 337 -6.31 8.66 1.96
N GLY A 338 -7.29 9.49 1.58
CA GLY A 338 -8.47 9.03 0.84
C GLY A 338 -8.25 8.92 -0.67
N ILE A 339 -9.28 8.46 -1.39
CA ILE A 339 -9.22 8.28 -2.86
C ILE A 339 -8.92 9.62 -3.58
N VAL A 340 -9.43 10.73 -3.04
CA VAL A 340 -9.21 12.07 -3.61
C VAL A 340 -7.75 12.51 -3.39
N GLY A 341 -7.21 12.30 -2.19
CA GLY A 341 -5.81 12.59 -1.88
C GLY A 341 -4.85 11.77 -2.74
N ILE A 342 -5.07 10.46 -2.90
CA ILE A 342 -4.22 9.62 -3.76
C ILE A 342 -4.29 10.06 -5.22
N SER A 343 -5.48 10.45 -5.71
CA SER A 343 -5.63 10.98 -7.08
C SER A 343 -4.85 12.29 -7.25
N ARG A 344 -4.89 13.17 -6.25
CA ARG A 344 -4.13 14.43 -6.23
C ARG A 344 -2.62 14.18 -6.23
N ILE A 345 -2.16 13.24 -5.42
CA ILE A 345 -0.75 12.80 -5.40
C ILE A 345 -0.33 12.34 -6.80
N GLY A 346 -1.15 11.54 -7.50
CA GLY A 346 -0.88 11.13 -8.88
C GLY A 346 -0.77 12.32 -9.86
N GLY A 347 -1.57 13.36 -9.65
CA GLY A 347 -1.49 14.60 -10.42
C GLY A 347 -0.26 15.46 -10.07
N GLU A 348 0.16 15.47 -8.81
CA GLU A 348 1.35 16.17 -8.32
C GLU A 348 2.61 15.56 -8.94
N ILE A 349 2.75 14.24 -8.91
CA ILE A 349 3.86 13.49 -9.50
C ILE A 349 4.06 13.83 -10.99
N MET A 350 2.96 13.89 -11.76
CA MET A 350 3.01 14.24 -13.18
C MET A 350 3.42 15.70 -13.43
N SER A 351 3.22 16.59 -12.45
CA SER A 351 3.49 18.01 -12.59
C SER A 351 4.89 18.44 -12.15
N GLN A 352 5.63 17.57 -11.45
CA GLN A 352 6.97 17.83 -10.93
C GLN A 352 8.07 17.90 -12.01
N GLY A 353 7.77 17.52 -13.26
CA GLY A 353 8.75 17.54 -14.36
C GLY A 353 9.85 16.47 -14.22
N LEU A 354 9.59 15.44 -13.42
CA LEU A 354 10.50 14.30 -13.25
C LEU A 354 10.75 13.56 -14.58
N PRO A 355 11.88 12.85 -14.71
CA PRO A 355 12.09 11.90 -15.79
C PRO A 355 10.93 10.90 -15.91
N VAL A 356 10.59 10.51 -17.15
CA VAL A 356 9.44 9.64 -17.43
C VAL A 356 9.51 8.31 -16.65
N ALA A 357 10.72 7.76 -16.48
CA ALA A 357 10.94 6.54 -15.71
C ALA A 357 10.58 6.72 -14.23
N ASP A 358 10.93 7.86 -13.62
CA ASP A 358 10.65 8.16 -12.21
C ASP A 358 9.16 8.43 -11.99
N THR A 359 8.54 9.19 -12.89
CA THR A 359 7.09 9.42 -12.90
C THR A 359 6.34 8.09 -13.01
N ALA A 360 6.72 7.23 -13.96
CA ALA A 360 6.09 5.92 -14.14
C ALA A 360 6.31 5.03 -12.90
N ALA A 361 7.52 5.03 -12.33
CA ALA A 361 7.85 4.26 -11.15
C ALA A 361 6.96 4.62 -9.96
N LEU A 362 6.82 5.92 -9.66
CA LEU A 362 5.97 6.41 -8.56
C LEU A 362 4.48 6.08 -8.80
N MET A 363 3.97 6.25 -10.03
CA MET A 363 2.58 5.88 -10.34
C MET A 363 2.32 4.38 -10.18
N ILE A 364 3.24 3.53 -10.63
CA ILE A 364 3.15 2.07 -10.48
C ILE A 364 3.22 1.69 -9.01
N GLN A 365 4.11 2.31 -8.22
CA GLN A 365 4.25 2.05 -6.80
C GLN A 365 2.96 2.37 -6.04
N ILE A 366 2.33 3.52 -6.30
CA ILE A 366 1.04 3.87 -5.67
C ILE A 366 -0.04 2.89 -6.08
N LEU A 367 -0.17 2.55 -7.37
CA LEU A 367 -1.17 1.58 -7.82
C LEU A 367 -0.94 0.20 -7.18
N ALA A 368 0.30 -0.26 -7.07
CA ALA A 368 0.63 -1.51 -6.39
C ALA A 368 0.28 -1.46 -4.90
N GLY A 369 0.65 -0.38 -4.20
CA GLY A 369 0.32 -0.16 -2.79
C GLY A 369 -1.19 -0.15 -2.54
N VAL A 370 -1.97 0.52 -3.41
CA VAL A 370 -3.44 0.49 -3.34
C VAL A 370 -3.98 -0.93 -3.53
N ASN A 371 -3.41 -1.73 -4.44
CA ASN A 371 -3.83 -3.12 -4.60
C ASN A 371 -3.52 -3.99 -3.37
N LEU A 372 -2.34 -3.81 -2.76
CA LEU A 372 -1.99 -4.49 -1.50
C LEU A 372 -2.92 -4.06 -0.35
N PHE A 373 -3.23 -2.76 -0.27
CA PHE A 373 -4.21 -2.24 0.69
C PHE A 373 -5.60 -2.82 0.45
N LEU A 374 -6.10 -2.86 -0.79
CA LEU A 374 -7.39 -3.46 -1.13
C LEU A 374 -7.41 -4.96 -0.79
N PHE A 375 -6.31 -5.69 -0.99
CA PHE A 375 -6.19 -7.07 -0.54
C PHE A 375 -6.36 -7.16 0.98
N ALA A 376 -5.52 -6.46 1.73
CA ALA A 376 -5.50 -6.55 3.19
C ALA A 376 -6.82 -6.06 3.82
N PHE A 377 -7.40 -5.00 3.28
CA PHE A 377 -8.70 -4.47 3.69
C PHE A 377 -9.82 -5.48 3.44
N ASN A 378 -9.92 -6.07 2.24
CA ASN A 378 -10.95 -7.07 1.95
C ASN A 378 -10.79 -8.38 2.73
N MET A 379 -9.59 -8.65 3.26
CA MET A 379 -9.34 -9.79 4.15
C MET A 379 -9.88 -9.58 5.58
N LEU A 380 -10.25 -8.36 5.97
CA LEU A 380 -10.79 -8.08 7.30
C LEU A 380 -12.07 -8.89 7.57
N PRO A 381 -12.24 -9.49 8.77
CA PRO A 381 -13.34 -10.39 9.08
C PRO A 381 -14.65 -9.65 9.38
N ILE A 382 -15.09 -8.79 8.46
CA ILE A 382 -16.24 -7.91 8.59
C ILE A 382 -17.16 -8.13 7.38
N LEU A 383 -18.46 -8.30 7.62
CA LEU A 383 -19.44 -8.68 6.58
C LEU A 383 -19.53 -7.82 5.31
N PRO A 384 -19.30 -6.49 5.32
CA PRO A 384 -19.29 -5.71 4.08
C PRO A 384 -18.15 -6.10 3.13
N LEU A 385 -17.16 -6.85 3.63
CA LEU A 385 -15.93 -7.24 2.96
C LEU A 385 -15.91 -8.76 2.78
N ASP A 386 -15.12 -9.25 1.83
CA ASP A 386 -15.00 -10.68 1.53
C ASP A 386 -14.59 -11.50 2.75
N GLY A 387 -13.71 -10.94 3.58
CA GLY A 387 -13.22 -11.52 4.83
C GLY A 387 -14.33 -11.86 5.81
N GLY A 388 -15.43 -11.11 5.83
CA GLY A 388 -16.60 -11.46 6.65
C GLY A 388 -17.29 -12.75 6.19
N HIS A 389 -17.45 -12.92 4.88
CA HIS A 389 -17.98 -14.17 4.32
C HIS A 389 -17.02 -15.34 4.52
N MET A 390 -15.70 -15.08 4.40
CA MET A 390 -14.68 -16.08 4.70
C MET A 390 -14.70 -16.50 6.17
N ALA A 391 -14.76 -15.56 7.11
CA ALA A 391 -14.84 -15.84 8.54
C ALA A 391 -16.06 -16.72 8.87
N GLY A 392 -17.21 -16.43 8.26
CA GLY A 392 -18.41 -17.26 8.38
C GLY A 392 -18.21 -18.70 7.86
N ALA A 393 -17.58 -18.86 6.70
CA ALA A 393 -17.30 -20.18 6.12
C ALA A 393 -16.22 -20.96 6.88
N ILE A 394 -15.18 -20.29 7.40
CA ILE A 394 -14.17 -20.88 8.31
C ILE A 394 -14.86 -21.39 9.58
N TRP A 395 -15.69 -20.55 10.21
CA TRP A 395 -16.43 -20.93 11.41
C TRP A 395 -17.36 -22.13 11.16
N GLU A 396 -18.02 -22.17 10.01
CA GLU A 396 -18.82 -23.32 9.60
C GLU A 396 -17.96 -24.58 9.42
N TRP A 397 -16.81 -24.46 8.76
CA TRP A 397 -15.89 -25.57 8.54
C TRP A 397 -15.37 -26.16 9.86
N ILE A 398 -14.98 -25.30 10.81
CA ILE A 398 -14.57 -25.69 12.17
C ILE A 398 -15.71 -26.44 12.88
N LYS A 399 -16.92 -25.88 12.90
CA LYS A 399 -18.08 -26.51 13.57
C LYS A 399 -18.43 -27.87 12.96
N ARG A 400 -18.39 -27.99 11.63
CA ARG A 400 -18.62 -29.27 10.95
C ARG A 400 -17.50 -30.28 11.25
N GLY A 401 -16.25 -29.83 11.31
CA GLY A 401 -15.11 -30.66 11.71
C GLY A 401 -15.27 -31.20 13.14
N TRP A 402 -15.63 -30.32 14.07
CA TRP A 402 -15.92 -30.69 15.45
C TRP A 402 -17.11 -31.64 15.59
N ALA A 403 -18.20 -31.39 14.85
CA ALA A 403 -19.37 -32.27 14.84
C ALA A 403 -19.00 -33.67 14.33
N ARG A 404 -18.18 -33.77 13.27
CA ARG A 404 -17.66 -35.06 12.78
C ARG A 404 -16.80 -35.77 13.83
N LEU A 405 -15.88 -35.04 14.47
CA LEU A 405 -15.00 -35.57 15.51
C LEU A 405 -15.80 -36.08 16.73
N THR A 406 -16.85 -35.35 17.11
CA THR A 406 -17.72 -35.68 18.25
C THR A 406 -18.93 -36.54 17.89
N LYS A 407 -19.03 -37.03 16.65
CA LYS A 407 -20.17 -37.82 16.11
C LYS A 407 -21.54 -37.17 16.33
N ARG A 408 -21.59 -35.83 16.34
CA ARG A 408 -22.83 -35.04 16.45
C ARG A 408 -23.43 -34.77 15.05
N PRO A 409 -24.74 -34.54 14.94
CA PRO A 409 -25.38 -34.18 13.68
C PRO A 409 -24.83 -32.86 13.12
N ASP A 410 -24.89 -32.69 11.79
CA ASP A 410 -24.37 -31.51 11.11
C ASP A 410 -25.09 -30.24 11.62
N PRO A 411 -24.36 -29.25 12.18
CA PRO A 411 -24.94 -28.02 12.71
C PRO A 411 -25.56 -27.09 11.64
N GLY A 412 -25.42 -27.43 10.36
CA GLY A 412 -25.93 -26.67 9.23
C GLY A 412 -25.12 -25.39 8.94
N PRO A 413 -25.54 -24.60 7.95
CA PRO A 413 -24.84 -23.39 7.57
C PRO A 413 -24.86 -22.34 8.69
N VAL A 414 -23.78 -21.55 8.77
CA VAL A 414 -23.72 -20.35 9.61
C VAL A 414 -24.57 -19.28 8.95
N ASP A 415 -25.57 -18.78 9.68
CA ASP A 415 -26.43 -17.71 9.19
C ASP A 415 -25.74 -16.36 9.36
N VAL A 416 -24.91 -16.00 8.39
CA VAL A 416 -24.17 -14.73 8.37
C VAL A 416 -25.11 -13.51 8.31
N ALA A 417 -26.36 -13.66 7.86
CA ALA A 417 -27.33 -12.56 7.83
C ALA A 417 -27.67 -12.03 9.23
N LEU A 418 -27.43 -12.81 10.29
CA LEU A 418 -27.62 -12.35 11.67
C LEU A 418 -26.63 -11.24 12.07
N LEU A 419 -25.49 -11.13 11.38
CA LEU A 419 -24.49 -10.10 11.62
C LEU A 419 -24.78 -8.83 10.80
N THR A 420 -25.80 -8.80 9.93
CA THR A 420 -26.10 -7.64 9.06
C THR A 420 -26.27 -6.32 9.81
N PRO A 421 -26.90 -6.25 10.99
CA PRO A 421 -26.96 -5.00 11.73
C PRO A 421 -25.59 -4.48 12.20
N VAL A 422 -24.66 -5.37 12.57
CA VAL A 422 -23.27 -5.00 12.85
C VAL A 422 -22.60 -4.53 11.57
N ALA A 423 -22.87 -5.19 10.44
CA ALA A 423 -22.39 -4.77 9.13
C ALA A 423 -22.84 -3.34 8.80
N TYR A 424 -24.09 -2.97 9.05
CA TYR A 424 -24.58 -1.61 8.83
C TYR A 424 -23.90 -0.56 9.72
N VAL A 425 -23.62 -0.87 10.98
CA VAL A 425 -22.85 0.02 11.86
C VAL A 425 -21.45 0.23 11.28
N VAL A 426 -20.78 -0.85 10.89
CA VAL A 426 -19.43 -0.76 10.31
C VAL A 426 -19.42 0.01 8.99
N VAL A 427 -20.40 -0.23 8.10
CA VAL A 427 -20.56 0.54 6.86
C VAL A 427 -20.78 2.02 7.17
N ALA A 428 -21.60 2.36 8.17
CA ALA A 428 -21.80 3.73 8.57
C ALA A 428 -20.50 4.38 9.09
N CYS A 429 -19.72 3.66 9.91
CA CYS A 429 -18.41 4.11 10.36
C CYS A 429 -17.45 4.36 9.19
N PHE A 430 -17.37 3.44 8.23
CA PHE A 430 -16.54 3.62 7.04
C PHE A 430 -17.02 4.76 6.15
N LEU A 431 -18.33 4.97 6.02
CA LEU A 431 -18.88 6.10 5.26
C LEU A 431 -18.51 7.42 5.93
N VAL A 432 -18.67 7.53 7.26
CA VAL A 432 -18.25 8.71 8.03
C VAL A 432 -16.75 8.94 7.89
N PHE A 433 -15.93 7.89 8.03
CA PHE A 433 -14.48 7.99 7.87
C PHE A 433 -14.08 8.37 6.43
N SER A 434 -14.75 7.83 5.41
CA SER A 434 -14.50 8.18 4.00
C SER A 434 -14.87 9.64 3.71
N VAL A 435 -15.96 10.14 4.29
CA VAL A 435 -16.34 11.56 4.19
C VAL A 435 -15.33 12.43 4.93
N LEU A 436 -14.87 12.00 6.11
CA LEU A 436 -13.82 12.69 6.86
C LEU A 436 -12.54 12.82 6.04
N LEU A 437 -12.07 11.72 5.45
CA LEU A 437 -10.91 11.70 4.57
C LEU A 437 -11.11 12.59 3.35
N LEU A 438 -12.29 12.56 2.73
CA LEU A 438 -12.60 13.43 1.59
C LEU A 438 -12.50 14.91 1.98
N ILE A 439 -13.03 15.30 3.14
CA ILE A 439 -12.93 16.66 3.64
C ILE A 439 -11.46 17.01 3.93
N ALA A 440 -10.75 16.13 4.64
CA ALA A 440 -9.34 16.31 4.96
C ALA A 440 -8.49 16.49 3.69
N ASP A 441 -8.62 15.61 2.70
CA ASP A 441 -7.87 15.64 1.45
C ASP A 441 -8.12 16.91 0.61
N VAL A 442 -9.30 17.54 0.77
CA VAL A 442 -9.66 18.78 0.07
C VAL A 442 -9.18 20.01 0.84
N VAL A 443 -9.38 20.03 2.16
CA VAL A 443 -9.10 21.20 3.02
C VAL A 443 -7.62 21.28 3.40
N ASN A 444 -7.04 20.16 3.82
CA ASN A 444 -5.66 20.05 4.26
C ASN A 444 -5.01 18.80 3.62
N PRO A 445 -4.57 18.88 2.35
CA PRO A 445 -4.02 17.75 1.63
C PRO A 445 -2.66 17.32 2.18
N VAL A 446 -2.37 16.01 2.16
CA VAL A 446 -0.98 15.52 2.26
C VAL A 446 -0.20 15.99 1.04
N ARG A 447 1.03 16.48 1.26
CA ARG A 447 1.94 16.91 0.20
C ARG A 447 3.18 16.03 0.24
N LEU A 448 3.64 15.58 -0.92
CA LEU A 448 4.86 14.77 -1.02
C LEU A 448 6.11 15.63 -1.23
N PHE A 449 5.96 16.83 -1.80
CA PHE A 449 7.07 17.66 -2.25
C PHE A 449 7.08 19.09 -1.66
N GLY A 450 6.30 19.36 -0.60
CA GLY A 450 6.16 20.68 0.05
C GLY A 450 4.87 21.43 -0.28
#